data_AF-A0A0M9FL57-F1
#
_entry.id   AF-A0A0M9FL57-F1
#
_cell.length_a   1.000
_cell.length_b   1.000
_cell.length_c   1.000
_cell.angle_alpha   90.00
_cell.angle_beta   90.00
_cell.angle_gamma   90.00
#
_symmetry.space_group_name_H-M   'P 1'
#
loop_
_entity.id
_entity.type
_entity.pdbx_description
1 polymer ?
#
loop_
_entity_poly.entity_id
_entity_poly.type
_entity_poly.pdbx_seq_one_letter_code
_entity_poly.pdbx_strand_id
1 'polypeptide(L)' 'MALKKASLACTVCGSRNYSISLSSNPKPTRLEVNKFCKHCGQYTVHKETR' A
#
# COMPACT_ATOMS: atom_id res chain seq x y z
N MET A 1 -21.65 5.81 -1.11
CA MET A 1 -20.68 4.69 -1.15
C MET A 1 -19.36 5.19 -0.59
N ALA A 2 -18.97 4.72 0.59
CA ALA A 2 -17.76 5.21 1.26
C ALA A 2 -16.51 4.68 0.54
N LEU A 3 -15.72 5.57 -0.05
CA LEU A 3 -14.39 5.27 -0.57
C LEU A 3 -13.52 4.83 0.60
N LYS A 4 -13.19 3.54 0.65
CA LYS A 4 -12.33 2.98 1.71
C LYS A 4 -10.89 3.38 1.39
N LYS A 5 -10.30 4.22 2.24
CA LYS A 5 -8.88 4.61 2.10
C LYS A 5 -8.03 3.53 2.77
N ALA A 6 -7.09 2.97 2.03
CA ALA A 6 -6.10 2.04 2.56
C ALA A 6 -4.69 2.60 2.39
N SER A 7 -3.81 2.28 3.32
CA SER A 7 -2.39 2.68 3.24
C SER A 7 -1.54 1.56 2.65
N LEU A 8 -0.44 1.86 1.97
CA LEU A 8 0.55 0.89 1.52
C LEU A 8 1.79 1.03 2.42
N ALA A 9 2.13 -0.04 3.12
CA ALA A 9 3.31 -0.14 3.96
C ALA A 9 4.44 -0.86 3.21
N CYS A 10 5.65 -0.30 3.26
CA CYS A 10 6.85 -0.98 2.76
C CYS A 10 7.10 -2.27 3.57
N THR A 11 7.41 -3.38 2.90
CA THR A 11 7.72 -4.66 3.57
C THR A 11 9.05 -4.65 4.33
N VAL A 12 9.96 -3.75 3.98
CA VAL A 12 11.32 -3.71 4.54
C VAL A 12 11.39 -2.81 5.78
N CYS A 13 10.87 -1.58 5.69
CA CYS A 13 10.95 -0.61 6.78
C CYS A 13 9.61 -0.36 7.50
N GLY A 14 8.50 -0.92 7.01
CA GLY A 14 7.17 -0.70 7.59
C GLY A 14 6.57 0.70 7.35
N SER A 15 7.28 1.59 6.63
CA SER A 15 6.79 2.95 6.41
C SER A 15 5.56 2.98 5.52
N ARG A 16 4.53 3.71 5.97
CA ARG A 16 3.27 3.91 5.26
C ARG A 16 3.34 5.20 4.45
N ASN A 17 3.85 5.09 3.23
CA ASN A 17 4.16 6.26 2.40
C ASN A 17 3.11 6.56 1.32
N TYR A 18 2.19 5.62 1.07
CA TYR A 18 1.17 5.79 0.03
C TYR A 18 -0.21 5.47 0.59
N SER A 19 -1.19 6.25 0.17
CA SER A 19 -2.60 6.01 0.45
C SER A 19 -3.32 5.77 -0.87
N ILE A 20 -4.03 4.64 -0.97
CA ILE A 20 -4.87 4.27 -2.10
C ILE A 20 -6.34 4.37 -1.72
N SER A 21 -7.16 4.84 -2.64
CA SER A 21 -8.60 4.72 -2.56
C SER A 21 -9.00 3.36 -3.15
N LEU A 22 -9.51 2.46 -2.31
CA LEU A 22 -10.11 1.23 -2.77
C LEU A 22 -11.50 1.53 -3.34
N SER A 23 -11.81 0.92 -4.47
CA SER A 23 -13.19 0.89 -4.98
C SER A 23 -14.05 0.04 -4.05
N SER A 24 -15.36 0.30 -4.00
CA SER A 24 -16.31 -0.45 -3.16
C SER A 24 -16.40 -1.95 -3.48
N ASN A 25 -15.70 -2.44 -4.51
CA ASN A 25 -15.62 -3.86 -4.81
C ASN A 25 -14.52 -4.50 -3.94
N PRO A 26 -14.87 -5.42 -3.02
CA PRO A 26 -13.88 -6.11 -2.22
C PRO A 26 -13.05 -7.00 -3.14
N LYS A 27 -11.81 -6.59 -3.42
CA LYS A 27 -10.82 -7.49 -4.01
C LYS A 27 -10.39 -8.46 -2.91
N PRO A 28 -10.49 -9.79 -3.12
CA PRO A 28 -10.07 -10.77 -2.10
C PRO A 28 -8.55 -10.78 -1.89
N THR A 29 -7.79 -10.26 -2.86
CA THR A 29 -6.33 -10.19 -2.83
C THR A 29 -5.84 -8.84 -2.29
N ARG A 30 -4.94 -8.89 -1.31
CA ARG A 30 -4.23 -7.70 -0.81
C ARG A 30 -3.42 -7.08 -1.94
N LEU A 31 -3.46 -5.76 -2.07
CA LEU A 31 -2.72 -5.06 -3.10
C LEU A 31 -1.23 -5.00 -2.72
N GLU A 32 -0.37 -5.57 -3.59
CA GLU A 32 1.08 -5.51 -3.47
C GLU A 32 1.64 -4.70 -4.65
N VAL A 33 2.40 -3.64 -4.37
CA VAL A 33 2.92 -2.73 -5.40
C VAL A 33 4.41 -2.50 -5.20
N ASN A 34 5.20 -2.69 -6.26
CA ASN A 34 6.60 -2.30 -6.25
C ASN A 34 6.72 -0.77 -6.37
N LYS A 35 7.11 -0.11 -5.28
CA LYS A 35 7.36 1.33 -5.26
C LYS A 35 8.68 1.64 -4.58
N PHE A 36 9.22 2.81 -4.94
CA PHE A 36 10.42 3.33 -4.32
C PHE A 36 10.15 3.71 -2.86
N CYS A 37 10.90 3.13 -1.93
CA CYS A 37 10.83 3.53 -0.54
C CYS A 37 11.90 4.59 -0.25
N LYS A 38 11.49 5.82 0.07
CA LYS A 38 12.41 6.90 0.45
C LYS A 38 13.30 6.56 1.65
N HIS A 39 12.82 5.72 2.57
CA HIS A 39 13.61 5.31 3.74
C HIS A 39 14.65 4.23 3.42
N CYS A 40 14.35 3.34 2.47
CA CYS A 40 15.28 2.27 2.08
C CYS A 40 16.20 2.69 0.92
N GLY A 41 15.88 3.77 0.21
CA GLY A 41 16.63 4.21 -0.98
C GLY A 41 16.50 3.27 -2.19
N GLN A 42 15.55 2.34 -2.18
CA GLN A 42 15.40 1.31 -3.21
C GLN A 42 13.92 0.98 -3.47
N TYR A 43 13.65 0.36 -4.63
CA TYR A 43 12.33 -0.17 -4.97
C TYR A 43 12.04 -1.42 -4.13
N THR A 44 10.92 -1.39 -3.42
CA THR A 44 10.51 -2.45 -2.51
C THR A 44 9.03 -2.74 -2.69
N VAL A 45 8.63 -3.96 -2.32
CA VAL A 45 7.23 -4.34 -2.29
C VAL A 45 6.54 -3.56 -1.18
N HIS A 46 5.49 -2.84 -1.52
CA HIS A 46 4.59 -2.20 -0.57
C HIS A 46 3.28 -2.98 -0.52
N LYS A 47 2.84 -3.36 0.68
CA LYS A 47 1.61 -4.11 0.90
C LYS A 47 0.53 -3.23 1.49
N GLU A 48 -0.69 -3.46 1.05
CA GLU A 48 -1.86 -2.83 1.63
C GLU A 48 -2.00 -3.11 3.13
N THR A 49 -2.21 -2.05 3.89
CA THR A 49 -2.36 -2.00 5.34
C THR A 49 -3.61 -1.18 5.66
N ARG A 50 -4.61 -1.90 6.18
CA ARG A 50 -5.96 -1.52 6.63
C ARG A 50 -6.90 -0.86 5.64
#